data_AF-A0A524AM40-F1
#
_entry.id   AF-A0A524AM40-F1
#
_cell.length_a   1.000
_cell.length_b   1.000
_cell.length_c   1.000
_cell.angle_alpha   90.00
_cell.angle_beta   90.00
_cell.angle_gamma   90.00
#
_symmetry.space_group_name_H-M   'P 1'
#
loop_
_entity.id
_entity.type
_entity.pdbx_description
1 polymer ?
#
loop_
_entity_poly.entity_id
_entity_poly.type
_entity_poly.pdbx_seq_one_letter_code
_entity_poly.pdbx_strand_id
1 'polypeptide(L)'
;MLEKEQKMPNGGSDCCGTCWFNSKNKGEPGYHGADEPGDVQCTIRDLIIPSPFYTYCINHPHHNPERVSVPIGPVYVGEEREIWVEAPDTEKVHTELIRLLSAIPETPESEYPFGLCLADQIVQQVGVLKENKAVEGLKRVIAFSPTLTTGKPFFQDYRTTIGFAIESLAMILADEAIPEIERNIRLGIDNEEQEERFAVIRYFAVRALAHCSTDKALLLLNEASSDPDPKIAALAEELKQRKVQRSPSNR
;
A
#
# COMPACT_ATOMS: atom_id res chain seq x y z
N MET A 1 18.27 -23.32 -36.03
CA MET A 1 17.94 -21.89 -35.84
C MET A 1 18.10 -21.61 -34.37
N LEU A 2 19.19 -20.95 -34.00
CA LEU A 2 19.43 -20.49 -32.63
C LEU A 2 18.47 -19.32 -32.42
N GLU A 3 17.41 -19.53 -31.64
CA GLU A 3 16.58 -18.44 -31.13
C GLU A 3 17.52 -17.46 -30.43
N LYS A 4 17.54 -16.23 -30.93
CA LYS A 4 18.24 -15.13 -30.28
C LYS A 4 17.69 -15.06 -28.87
N GLU A 5 18.53 -15.35 -27.87
CA GLU A 5 18.36 -14.85 -26.51
C GLU A 5 18.15 -13.34 -26.63
N GLN A 6 16.88 -12.95 -26.59
CA GLN A 6 16.48 -11.57 -26.49
C GLN A 6 17.07 -11.13 -25.15
N LYS A 7 18.11 -10.30 -25.20
CA LYS A 7 18.81 -9.76 -24.05
C LYS A 7 17.80 -8.90 -23.30
N MET A 8 17.00 -9.52 -22.44
CA MET A 8 15.89 -8.86 -21.78
C MET A 8 16.47 -7.88 -20.76
N PRO A 9 16.08 -6.60 -20.78
CA PRO A 9 16.59 -5.61 -19.84
C PRO A 9 16.25 -6.06 -18.41
N ASN A 10 17.26 -6.11 -17.52
CA ASN A 10 17.10 -6.52 -16.11
C ASN A 10 15.88 -5.86 -15.46
N GLY A 11 14.99 -6.65 -14.83
CA GLY A 11 13.80 -6.16 -14.14
C GLY A 11 14.10 -5.51 -12.78
N GLY A 12 14.99 -4.52 -12.76
CA GLY A 12 15.35 -3.76 -11.57
C GLY A 12 16.18 -4.54 -10.53
N SER A 13 16.72 -3.82 -9.54
CA SER A 13 17.50 -4.43 -8.45
C SER A 13 16.63 -4.97 -7.30
N ASP A 14 15.32 -4.67 -7.30
CA ASP A 14 14.34 -5.08 -6.28
C ASP A 14 13.54 -6.35 -6.63
N CYS A 15 14.02 -7.13 -7.61
CA CYS A 15 13.39 -8.37 -8.02
C CYS A 15 13.74 -9.56 -7.10
N CYS A 16 12.93 -10.61 -7.14
CA CYS A 16 13.15 -11.82 -6.35
C CYS A 16 14.47 -12.53 -6.71
N GLY A 17 15.00 -12.31 -7.93
CA GLY A 17 16.30 -12.81 -8.37
C GLY A 17 17.46 -12.33 -7.52
N THR A 18 17.36 -11.12 -6.95
CA THR A 18 18.39 -10.51 -6.09
C THR A 18 18.04 -10.56 -4.60
N CYS A 19 16.94 -11.21 -4.23
CA CYS A 19 16.46 -11.29 -2.85
C CYS A 19 17.25 -12.31 -2.00
N TRP A 20 17.53 -12.03 -0.72
CA TRP A 20 18.15 -13.03 0.17
C TRP A 20 17.25 -14.26 0.42
N PHE A 21 15.93 -14.16 0.18
CA PHE A 21 14.98 -15.26 0.44
C PHE A 21 14.89 -16.21 -0.75
N ASN A 22 15.56 -15.89 -1.86
CA ASN A 22 15.78 -16.79 -2.97
C ASN A 22 16.69 -17.94 -2.51
N SER A 23 16.23 -19.17 -2.70
CA SER A 23 16.95 -20.40 -2.34
C SER A 23 18.35 -20.48 -2.94
N LYS A 24 18.58 -19.90 -4.12
CA LYS A 24 19.89 -19.88 -4.80
C LYS A 24 20.86 -18.86 -4.22
N ASN A 25 20.35 -17.83 -3.56
CA ASN A 25 21.17 -16.71 -3.07
C ASN A 25 21.74 -16.98 -1.67
N LYS A 26 21.40 -18.11 -1.03
CA LYS A 26 21.99 -18.58 0.25
C LYS A 26 21.98 -17.54 1.37
N GLY A 27 20.96 -16.68 1.41
CA GLY A 27 20.81 -15.65 2.45
C GLY A 27 21.52 -14.32 2.16
N GLU A 28 22.12 -14.15 0.98
CA GLU A 28 22.78 -12.93 0.55
C GLU A 28 21.96 -12.19 -0.53
N PRO A 29 21.88 -10.86 -0.51
CA PRO A 29 21.25 -10.11 -1.60
C PRO A 29 22.21 -10.03 -2.80
N GLY A 30 21.66 -9.96 -4.01
CA GLY A 30 22.43 -9.84 -5.27
C GLY A 30 22.31 -11.06 -6.18
N TYR A 31 23.12 -11.12 -7.22
CA TYR A 31 23.03 -12.14 -8.29
C TYR A 31 23.70 -13.47 -7.92
N HIS A 32 23.81 -13.77 -6.62
CA HIS A 32 24.47 -14.96 -6.12
C HIS A 32 23.71 -16.21 -6.57
N GLY A 33 24.35 -17.08 -7.33
CA GLY A 33 23.68 -18.30 -7.82
C GLY A 33 22.67 -18.09 -8.94
N ALA A 34 22.68 -16.93 -9.62
CA ALA A 34 21.85 -16.70 -10.82
C ALA A 34 22.09 -17.76 -11.91
N ASP A 35 23.35 -18.22 -12.05
CA ASP A 35 23.76 -19.26 -13.00
C ASP A 35 23.65 -20.68 -12.43
N GLU A 36 23.29 -20.85 -11.15
CA GLU A 36 23.14 -22.19 -10.56
C GLU A 36 21.91 -22.89 -11.16
N PRO A 37 22.01 -24.17 -11.56
CA PRO A 37 20.89 -24.90 -12.15
C PRO A 37 19.78 -25.19 -11.13
N GLY A 38 18.57 -25.44 -11.62
CA GLY A 38 17.38 -25.76 -10.81
C GLY A 38 16.38 -24.61 -10.70
N ASP A 39 15.28 -24.83 -9.99
CA ASP A 39 14.25 -23.83 -9.80
C ASP A 39 14.61 -22.83 -8.70
N VAL A 40 14.21 -21.57 -8.87
CA VAL A 40 14.28 -20.57 -7.80
C VAL A 40 13.06 -20.73 -6.91
N GLN A 41 13.27 -20.80 -5.59
CA GLN A 41 12.20 -20.89 -4.60
C GLN A 41 12.32 -19.76 -3.58
N CYS A 42 11.21 -19.10 -3.27
CA CYS A 42 11.11 -18.17 -2.15
C CYS A 42 10.95 -18.97 -0.85
N THR A 43 11.98 -18.92 0.00
CA THR A 43 12.05 -19.70 1.26
C THR A 43 11.02 -19.28 2.31
N ILE A 44 10.52 -18.04 2.28
CA ILE A 44 9.51 -17.56 3.25
C ILE A 44 8.06 -17.73 2.79
N ARG A 45 7.85 -18.00 1.49
CA ARG A 45 6.53 -18.21 0.89
C ARG A 45 6.30 -19.64 0.41
N ASP A 46 7.34 -20.47 0.43
CA ASP A 46 7.33 -21.81 -0.16
C ASP A 46 6.82 -21.78 -1.62
N LEU A 47 7.35 -20.82 -2.40
CA LEU A 47 6.86 -20.50 -3.75
C LEU A 47 7.97 -20.70 -4.77
N ILE A 48 7.76 -21.55 -5.77
CA ILE A 48 8.63 -21.66 -6.95
C ILE A 48 8.40 -20.43 -7.83
N ILE A 49 9.47 -19.74 -8.24
CA ILE A 49 9.43 -18.49 -9.01
C ILE A 49 10.01 -18.74 -10.42
N PRO A 50 9.17 -18.82 -11.46
CA PRO A 50 9.63 -19.08 -12.83
C PRO A 50 10.52 -17.97 -13.41
N SER A 51 10.20 -16.71 -13.10
CA SER A 51 10.85 -15.53 -13.66
C SER A 51 11.34 -14.60 -12.54
N PRO A 52 12.38 -14.99 -11.78
CA PRO A 52 12.79 -14.30 -10.56
C PRO A 52 13.25 -12.86 -10.81
N PHE A 53 13.79 -12.55 -11.98
CA PHE A 53 14.18 -11.20 -12.39
C PHE A 53 13.01 -10.29 -12.81
N TYR A 54 11.77 -10.81 -12.83
CA TYR A 54 10.54 -10.05 -13.11
C TYR A 54 9.44 -10.36 -12.09
N THR A 55 9.84 -10.82 -10.91
CA THR A 55 8.94 -11.10 -9.79
C THR A 55 9.35 -10.19 -8.63
N TYR A 56 8.38 -9.61 -7.93
CA TYR A 56 8.63 -8.59 -6.91
C TYR A 56 7.73 -8.81 -5.69
N CYS A 57 8.20 -8.41 -4.52
CA CYS A 57 7.37 -8.31 -3.32
C CYS A 57 8.02 -7.36 -2.31
N ILE A 58 7.24 -6.94 -1.30
CA ILE A 58 7.74 -6.02 -0.28
C ILE A 58 8.76 -6.67 0.67
N ASN A 59 8.84 -8.00 0.72
CA ASN A 59 9.84 -8.69 1.54
C ASN A 59 11.28 -8.57 0.97
N HIS A 60 11.47 -7.96 -0.21
CA HIS A 60 12.80 -7.72 -0.77
C HIS A 60 13.63 -6.79 0.14
N PRO A 61 14.95 -7.04 0.36
CA PRO A 61 15.83 -6.23 1.21
C PRO A 61 15.84 -4.73 0.95
N HIS A 62 15.60 -4.32 -0.30
CA HIS A 62 15.48 -2.89 -0.66
C HIS A 62 14.29 -2.20 0.03
N HIS A 63 13.22 -2.94 0.29
CA HIS A 63 11.99 -2.43 0.89
C HIS A 63 11.85 -2.85 2.36
N ASN A 64 12.47 -3.98 2.74
CA ASN A 64 12.41 -4.58 4.07
C ASN A 64 13.84 -4.84 4.59
N PRO A 65 14.58 -3.79 5.01
CA PRO A 65 15.98 -3.91 5.43
C PRO A 65 16.16 -4.76 6.69
N GLU A 66 15.15 -4.84 7.55
CA GLU A 66 15.15 -5.63 8.79
C GLU A 66 15.01 -7.13 8.58
N ARG A 67 14.77 -7.58 7.34
CA ARG A 67 14.65 -9.00 7.00
C ARG A 67 13.49 -9.72 7.66
N VAL A 68 12.36 -9.03 7.79
CA VAL A 68 11.11 -9.68 8.22
C VAL A 68 10.83 -10.88 7.33
N SER A 69 10.88 -12.06 7.94
CA SER A 69 10.71 -13.37 7.26
C SER A 69 9.26 -13.82 7.19
N VAL A 70 8.34 -13.05 7.78
CA VAL A 70 6.91 -13.26 7.59
C VAL A 70 6.52 -12.67 6.23
N PRO A 71 5.81 -13.42 5.38
CA PRO A 71 5.44 -12.93 4.05
C PRO A 71 4.38 -11.81 4.14
N ILE A 72 4.77 -10.58 3.84
CA ILE A 72 3.92 -9.39 3.87
C ILE A 72 3.53 -9.03 2.44
N GLY A 73 2.27 -8.64 2.22
CA GLY A 73 1.75 -8.24 0.92
C GLY A 73 1.75 -9.37 -0.14
N PRO A 74 1.23 -9.05 -1.34
CA PRO A 74 1.19 -9.98 -2.46
C PRO A 74 2.58 -10.14 -3.12
N VAL A 75 2.65 -11.08 -4.06
CA VAL A 75 3.76 -11.23 -5.02
C VAL A 75 3.29 -10.72 -6.36
N TYR A 76 4.12 -9.89 -7.00
CA TYR A 76 3.84 -9.27 -8.28
C TYR A 76 4.71 -9.86 -9.39
N VAL A 77 4.22 -9.87 -10.63
CA VAL A 77 4.95 -10.35 -11.81
C VAL A 77 4.85 -9.36 -12.97
N GLY A 78 5.89 -9.34 -13.81
CA GLY A 78 5.93 -8.53 -15.04
C GLY A 78 6.29 -7.06 -14.80
N GLU A 79 6.36 -6.31 -15.89
CA GLU A 79 6.73 -4.87 -15.86
C GLU A 79 5.66 -4.03 -15.17
N GLU A 80 4.39 -4.34 -15.42
CA GLU A 80 3.23 -3.68 -14.80
C GLU A 80 2.98 -4.11 -13.35
N ARG A 81 3.78 -5.04 -12.82
CA ARG A 81 3.67 -5.58 -11.45
C ARG A 81 2.23 -6.04 -11.14
N GLU A 82 1.70 -6.92 -11.97
CA GLU A 82 0.39 -7.52 -11.74
C GLU A 82 0.46 -8.50 -10.55
N ILE A 83 -0.60 -8.58 -9.75
CA ILE A 83 -0.66 -9.53 -8.63
C ILE A 83 -0.67 -10.96 -9.20
N TRP A 84 0.34 -11.74 -8.82
CA TRP A 84 0.45 -13.15 -9.15
C TRP A 84 0.01 -14.04 -8.00
N VAL A 85 0.41 -13.70 -6.77
CA VAL A 85 0.00 -14.40 -5.55
C VAL A 85 -0.51 -13.37 -4.56
N GLU A 86 -1.71 -13.59 -4.04
CA GLU A 86 -2.32 -12.72 -3.04
C GLU A 86 -1.51 -12.68 -1.73
N ALA A 87 -1.77 -11.63 -0.94
CA ALA A 87 -1.18 -11.53 0.38
C ALA A 87 -1.68 -12.69 1.27
N PRO A 88 -0.79 -13.35 2.02
CA PRO A 88 -1.19 -14.48 2.85
C PRO A 88 -2.04 -14.04 4.05
N ASP A 89 -3.09 -14.80 4.33
CA ASP A 89 -3.96 -14.67 5.50
C ASP A 89 -3.64 -15.81 6.49
N THR A 90 -2.75 -15.54 7.44
CA THR A 90 -2.36 -16.50 8.48
C THR A 90 -2.13 -15.77 9.80
N GLU A 91 -2.35 -16.42 10.94
CA GLU A 91 -2.15 -15.77 12.24
C GLU A 91 -0.73 -15.22 12.47
N LYS A 92 0.27 -15.86 11.87
CA LYS A 92 1.65 -15.37 11.90
C LYS A 92 1.77 -14.01 11.19
N VAL A 93 1.07 -13.84 10.06
CA VAL A 93 1.01 -12.58 9.32
C VAL A 93 0.25 -11.52 10.09
N HIS A 94 -0.91 -11.85 10.68
CA HIS A 94 -1.67 -10.93 11.52
C HIS A 94 -0.83 -10.39 12.68
N THR A 95 -0.19 -11.28 13.43
CA THR A 95 0.67 -10.91 14.57
C THR A 95 1.82 -10.00 14.14
N GLU A 96 2.48 -10.32 13.03
CA GLU A 96 3.60 -9.52 12.55
C GLU A 96 3.16 -8.17 12.00
N LEU A 97 2.03 -8.10 11.28
CA LEU A 97 1.47 -6.84 10.81
C LEU A 97 1.16 -5.88 11.94
N ILE A 98 0.61 -6.35 13.07
CA ILE A 98 0.37 -5.51 14.25
C ILE A 98 1.68 -5.00 14.85
N ARG A 99 2.69 -5.87 14.94
CA ARG A 99 4.02 -5.49 15.42
C ARG A 99 4.65 -4.42 14.53
N LEU A 100 4.64 -4.63 13.21
CA LEU A 100 5.18 -3.72 12.21
C LEU A 100 4.42 -2.40 12.16
N LEU A 101 3.09 -2.45 12.14
CA LEU A 101 2.24 -1.27 12.18
C LEU A 101 2.57 -0.42 13.40
N SER A 102 2.82 -1.03 14.55
CA SER A 102 3.21 -0.32 15.78
C SER A 102 4.61 0.29 15.73
N ALA A 103 5.48 -0.23 14.87
CA ALA A 103 6.86 0.21 14.71
C ALA A 103 7.04 1.27 13.61
N ILE A 104 6.02 1.56 12.79
CA ILE A 104 6.10 2.63 11.77
C ILE A 104 6.42 3.96 12.48
N PRO A 105 7.59 4.58 12.20
CA PRO A 105 7.95 5.87 12.80
C PRO A 105 7.11 6.99 12.20
N GLU A 106 6.95 8.12 12.90
CA GLU A 106 6.25 9.28 12.36
C GLU A 106 7.07 10.03 11.30
N THR A 107 8.39 10.11 11.51
CA THR A 107 9.31 10.66 10.50
C THR A 107 9.67 9.55 9.51
N PRO A 108 9.49 9.76 8.20
CA PRO A 108 9.89 8.77 7.20
C PRO A 108 11.38 8.42 7.31
N GLU A 109 11.71 7.17 7.05
CA GLU A 109 13.11 6.75 6.94
C GLU A 109 13.60 6.86 5.49
N SER A 110 14.90 6.64 5.28
CA SER A 110 15.47 6.54 3.94
C SER A 110 15.10 5.22 3.30
N GLU A 111 14.04 5.22 2.49
CA GLU A 111 13.62 4.05 1.73
C GLU A 111 14.23 4.03 0.33
N TYR A 112 14.24 2.84 -0.27
CA TYR A 112 14.61 2.69 -1.66
C TYR A 112 13.58 3.41 -2.55
N PRO A 113 14.02 4.27 -3.49
CA PRO A 113 13.13 5.27 -4.10
C PRO A 113 12.17 4.73 -5.16
N PHE A 114 12.32 3.46 -5.56
CA PHE A 114 11.52 2.86 -6.62
C PHE A 114 10.70 1.70 -6.07
N GLY A 115 9.41 1.65 -6.43
CA GLY A 115 8.58 0.49 -6.18
C GLY A 115 7.72 0.60 -4.94
N LEU A 116 7.75 -0.45 -4.11
CA LEU A 116 6.79 -0.68 -3.03
C LEU A 116 7.29 -0.03 -1.73
N CYS A 117 6.45 0.75 -1.04
CA CYS A 117 6.72 1.21 0.33
C CYS A 117 6.27 0.17 1.35
N LEU A 118 7.11 -0.11 2.36
CA LEU A 118 6.79 -1.12 3.37
C LEU A 118 5.64 -0.66 4.27
N ALA A 119 5.66 0.60 4.71
CA ALA A 119 4.61 1.19 5.52
C ALA A 119 3.25 1.13 4.80
N ASP A 120 3.21 1.49 3.51
CA ASP A 120 1.99 1.42 2.70
C ASP A 120 1.42 0.00 2.62
N GLN A 121 2.28 -1.01 2.42
CA GLN A 121 1.86 -2.41 2.32
C GLN A 121 1.34 -2.95 3.66
N ILE A 122 2.00 -2.60 4.78
CA ILE A 122 1.53 -2.97 6.11
C ILE A 122 0.12 -2.41 6.35
N VAL A 123 -0.05 -1.11 6.10
CA VAL A 123 -1.30 -0.40 6.34
C VAL A 123 -2.43 -0.96 5.46
N GLN A 124 -2.18 -1.15 4.17
CA GLN A 124 -3.17 -1.74 3.27
C GLN A 124 -3.56 -3.15 3.67
N GLN A 125 -2.57 -4.01 4.00
CA GLN A 125 -2.84 -5.41 4.29
C GLN A 125 -3.69 -5.57 5.57
N VAL A 126 -3.45 -4.77 6.63
CA VAL A 126 -4.32 -4.83 7.82
C VAL A 126 -5.76 -4.41 7.52
N GLY A 127 -5.96 -3.47 6.57
CA GLY A 127 -7.28 -3.08 6.08
C GLY A 127 -7.98 -4.20 5.32
N VAL A 128 -7.29 -4.83 4.36
CA VAL A 128 -7.82 -5.97 3.58
C VAL A 128 -8.21 -7.15 4.48
N LEU A 129 -7.35 -7.47 5.46
CA LEU A 129 -7.59 -8.55 6.44
C LEU A 129 -8.63 -8.17 7.52
N LYS A 130 -9.10 -6.92 7.54
CA LYS A 130 -10.03 -6.38 8.54
C LYS A 130 -9.56 -6.62 9.98
N GLU A 131 -8.27 -6.42 10.23
CA GLU A 131 -7.66 -6.70 11.53
C GLU A 131 -8.07 -5.65 12.58
N ASN A 132 -9.02 -5.99 13.45
CA ASN A 132 -9.53 -5.10 14.49
C ASN A 132 -8.44 -4.61 15.47
N LYS A 133 -7.40 -5.42 15.75
CA LYS A 133 -6.30 -5.00 16.62
C LYS A 133 -5.46 -3.86 16.02
N ALA A 134 -5.60 -3.60 14.72
CA ALA A 134 -4.86 -2.56 14.02
C ALA A 134 -5.44 -1.14 14.24
N VAL A 135 -6.67 -1.01 14.74
CA VAL A 135 -7.41 0.26 14.81
C VAL A 135 -6.61 1.38 15.46
N GLU A 136 -6.04 1.14 16.64
CA GLU A 136 -5.26 2.17 17.35
C GLU A 136 -3.93 2.49 16.66
N GLY A 137 -3.32 1.49 16.01
CA GLY A 137 -2.13 1.70 15.18
C GLY A 137 -2.43 2.56 13.95
N LEU A 138 -3.55 2.31 13.28
CA LEU A 138 -4.01 3.09 12.12
C LEU A 138 -4.32 4.53 12.50
N LYS A 139 -5.06 4.76 13.60
CA LYS A 139 -5.32 6.11 14.12
C LYS A 139 -4.03 6.87 14.42
N ARG A 140 -3.01 6.19 14.96
CA ARG A 140 -1.69 6.80 15.19
C ARG A 140 -1.05 7.24 13.87
N VAL A 141 -1.07 6.40 12.83
CA VAL A 141 -0.52 6.72 11.50
C VAL A 141 -1.29 7.89 10.87
N ILE A 142 -2.63 7.92 10.97
CA ILE A 142 -3.45 9.04 10.47
C ILE A 142 -3.06 10.37 11.13
N ALA A 143 -2.62 10.34 12.39
CA ALA A 143 -2.21 11.52 13.13
C ALA A 143 -0.80 12.04 12.80
N PHE A 144 -0.02 11.32 11.97
CA PHE A 144 1.30 11.78 11.55
C PHE A 144 1.22 13.11 10.80
N SER A 145 2.21 13.97 11.01
CA SER A 145 2.27 15.22 10.24
C SER A 145 2.54 14.95 8.75
N PRO A 146 1.64 15.35 7.83
CA PRO A 146 1.81 15.13 6.39
C PRO A 146 2.88 16.04 5.76
N THR A 147 3.50 16.90 6.56
CA THR A 147 4.55 17.83 6.12
C THR A 147 5.96 17.39 6.48
N LEU A 148 6.10 16.37 7.35
CA LEU A 148 7.40 15.86 7.75
C LEU A 148 8.07 15.17 6.58
N THR A 149 9.31 15.55 6.34
CA THR A 149 10.21 14.92 5.37
C THR A 149 11.58 14.78 6.02
N THR A 150 12.41 13.89 5.48
CA THR A 150 13.80 13.72 5.93
C THR A 150 14.75 14.80 5.41
N GLY A 151 14.27 15.71 4.53
CA GLY A 151 15.08 16.73 3.88
C GLY A 151 16.13 16.21 2.88
N LYS A 152 16.14 14.91 2.58
CA LYS A 152 17.11 14.28 1.67
C LYS A 152 16.46 14.01 0.29
N PRO A 153 17.25 13.82 -0.80
CA PRO A 153 16.72 13.59 -2.14
C PRO A 153 16.13 12.18 -2.31
N PHE A 154 15.01 12.08 -3.05
CA PHE A 154 14.26 10.84 -3.36
C PHE A 154 13.42 10.21 -2.23
N PHE A 155 13.03 11.00 -1.23
CA PHE A 155 12.32 10.47 -0.06
C PHE A 155 10.82 10.48 -0.27
N GLN A 156 10.20 9.40 0.19
CA GLN A 156 8.77 9.34 0.41
C GLN A 156 8.42 10.22 1.61
N ASP A 157 7.32 10.94 1.50
CA ASP A 157 6.59 11.38 2.67
C ASP A 157 5.44 10.40 2.92
N TYR A 158 4.89 10.44 4.12
CA TYR A 158 3.80 9.54 4.51
C TYR A 158 2.42 10.02 4.07
N ARG A 159 2.29 10.96 3.11
CA ARG A 159 0.95 11.40 2.68
C ARG A 159 0.14 10.24 2.09
N THR A 160 0.78 9.39 1.30
CA THR A 160 0.17 8.17 0.76
C THR A 160 -0.14 7.16 1.87
N THR A 161 0.79 6.94 2.80
CA THR A 161 0.60 6.05 3.96
C THR A 161 -0.54 6.49 4.87
N ILE A 162 -0.64 7.78 5.17
CA ILE A 162 -1.75 8.41 5.91
C ILE A 162 -3.06 8.15 5.15
N GLY A 163 -3.08 8.38 3.84
CA GLY A 163 -4.23 8.09 2.99
C GLY A 163 -4.68 6.63 3.09
N PHE A 164 -3.76 5.69 2.90
CA PHE A 164 -4.06 4.26 3.08
C PHE A 164 -4.55 3.92 4.48
N ALA A 165 -4.07 4.60 5.52
CA ALA A 165 -4.50 4.36 6.89
C ALA A 165 -5.95 4.80 7.12
N ILE A 166 -6.38 5.92 6.52
CA ILE A 166 -7.77 6.38 6.55
C ILE A 166 -8.69 5.35 5.87
N GLU A 167 -8.33 4.91 4.66
CA GLU A 167 -9.11 3.91 3.92
C GLU A 167 -9.18 2.58 4.68
N SER A 168 -8.05 2.08 5.17
CA SER A 168 -7.95 0.82 5.92
C SER A 168 -8.76 0.86 7.21
N LEU A 169 -8.76 2.00 7.91
CA LEU A 169 -9.61 2.19 9.08
C LEU A 169 -11.09 2.08 8.73
N ALA A 170 -11.52 2.66 7.62
CA ALA A 170 -12.91 2.54 7.14
C ALA A 170 -13.25 1.12 6.66
N MET A 171 -12.30 0.36 6.11
CA MET A 171 -12.51 -1.05 5.78
C MET A 171 -12.82 -1.91 7.02
N ILE A 172 -12.23 -1.56 8.17
CA ILE A 172 -12.40 -2.27 9.45
C ILE A 172 -13.66 -1.78 10.18
N LEU A 173 -13.79 -0.47 10.34
CA LEU A 173 -14.78 0.17 11.22
C LEU A 173 -16.04 0.66 10.49
N ALA A 174 -16.05 0.64 9.15
CA ALA A 174 -17.12 1.19 8.33
C ALA A 174 -17.51 2.61 8.78
N ASP A 175 -18.77 2.83 9.15
CA ASP A 175 -19.30 4.13 9.55
C ASP A 175 -18.64 4.72 10.81
N GLU A 176 -18.05 3.90 11.68
CA GLU A 176 -17.34 4.41 12.88
C GLU A 176 -16.04 5.16 12.52
N ALA A 177 -15.52 5.02 11.29
CA ALA A 177 -14.35 5.76 10.80
C ALA A 177 -14.68 7.18 10.32
N ILE A 178 -15.96 7.57 10.21
CA ILE A 178 -16.38 8.87 9.67
C ILE A 178 -15.70 10.09 10.31
N PRO A 179 -15.51 10.16 11.65
CA PRO A 179 -14.82 11.30 12.25
C PRO A 179 -13.40 11.48 11.71
N GLU A 180 -12.69 10.39 11.42
CA GLU A 180 -11.35 10.43 10.84
C GLU A 180 -11.36 10.86 9.38
N ILE A 181 -12.34 10.36 8.62
CA ILE A 181 -12.53 10.73 7.21
C ILE A 181 -12.87 12.22 7.08
N GLU A 182 -13.82 12.71 7.86
CA GLU A 182 -14.29 14.10 7.83
C GLU A 182 -13.17 15.10 8.12
N ARG A 183 -12.27 14.79 9.07
CA ARG A 183 -11.12 15.65 9.37
C ARG A 183 -10.16 15.81 8.18
N ASN A 184 -10.06 14.77 7.34
CA ASN A 184 -9.07 14.71 6.28
C ASN A 184 -9.61 15.11 4.91
N ILE A 185 -10.94 15.10 4.70
CA ILE A 185 -11.55 15.45 3.41
C ILE A 185 -11.39 16.93 3.04
N ARG A 186 -11.12 17.80 4.02
CA ARG A 186 -10.92 19.26 3.83
C ARG A 186 -9.45 19.68 3.87
N LEU A 187 -8.53 18.72 4.01
CA LEU A 187 -7.14 19.03 4.34
C LEU A 187 -6.47 19.88 3.25
N GLY A 188 -6.04 21.08 3.64
CA GLY A 188 -5.30 22.01 2.77
C GLY A 188 -6.14 22.82 1.77
N ILE A 189 -7.46 22.65 1.72
CA ILE A 189 -8.30 23.35 0.71
C ILE A 189 -8.24 24.87 0.86
N ASP A 190 -8.12 25.39 2.09
CA ASP A 190 -8.08 26.83 2.36
C ASP A 190 -6.71 27.47 2.08
N ASN A 191 -5.73 26.72 1.56
CA ASN A 191 -4.37 27.18 1.28
C ASN A 191 -3.85 26.59 -0.03
N GLU A 192 -3.72 27.43 -1.06
CA GLU A 192 -3.30 27.04 -2.42
C GLU A 192 -1.99 26.24 -2.46
N GLU A 193 -1.00 26.57 -1.60
CA GLU A 193 0.27 25.82 -1.52
C GLU A 193 0.09 24.42 -0.94
N GLN A 194 -0.92 24.24 -0.07
CA GLN A 194 -1.23 22.97 0.59
C GLN A 194 -2.27 22.15 -0.17
N GLU A 195 -3.06 22.79 -1.02
CA GLU A 195 -4.16 22.18 -1.77
C GLU A 195 -3.66 21.00 -2.61
N GLU A 196 -2.70 21.24 -3.50
CA GLU A 196 -2.08 20.19 -4.31
C GLU A 196 -1.29 19.23 -3.43
N ARG A 197 -0.61 19.75 -2.41
CA ARG A 197 0.23 18.95 -1.51
C ARG A 197 -0.56 17.88 -0.77
N PHE A 198 -1.80 18.14 -0.37
CA PHE A 198 -2.61 17.20 0.41
C PHE A 198 -3.70 16.50 -0.38
N ALA A 199 -3.76 16.71 -1.70
CA ALA A 199 -4.73 16.07 -2.59
C ALA A 199 -4.73 14.54 -2.45
N VAL A 200 -3.56 13.90 -2.30
CA VAL A 200 -3.49 12.44 -2.11
C VAL A 200 -4.21 11.96 -0.84
N ILE A 201 -4.11 12.68 0.28
CA ILE A 201 -4.80 12.33 1.53
C ILE A 201 -6.31 12.48 1.34
N ARG A 202 -6.74 13.59 0.74
CA ARG A 202 -8.16 13.83 0.43
C ARG A 202 -8.73 12.77 -0.49
N TYR A 203 -7.99 12.35 -1.52
CA TYR A 203 -8.37 11.28 -2.43
C TYR A 203 -8.68 9.98 -1.69
N PHE A 204 -7.80 9.56 -0.77
CA PHE A 204 -8.03 8.36 0.03
C PHE A 204 -9.14 8.53 1.07
N ALA A 205 -9.33 9.73 1.63
CA ALA A 205 -10.48 10.02 2.49
C ALA A 205 -11.80 9.84 1.72
N VAL A 206 -11.86 10.28 0.45
CA VAL A 206 -13.02 10.03 -0.42
C VAL A 206 -13.19 8.54 -0.72
N ARG A 207 -12.11 7.80 -1.01
CA ARG A 207 -12.17 6.33 -1.18
C ARG A 207 -12.74 5.64 0.06
N ALA A 208 -12.32 6.06 1.25
CA ALA A 208 -12.77 5.50 2.52
C ALA A 208 -14.31 5.57 2.68
N LEU A 209 -14.97 6.60 2.14
CA LEU A 209 -16.43 6.73 2.16
C LEU A 209 -17.14 5.61 1.37
N ALA A 210 -16.45 4.88 0.48
CA ALA A 210 -17.01 3.70 -0.17
C ALA A 210 -17.42 2.61 0.84
N HIS A 211 -16.74 2.55 2.00
CA HIS A 211 -16.98 1.58 3.08
C HIS A 211 -18.02 2.02 4.12
N CYS A 212 -18.46 3.29 4.06
CA CYS A 212 -19.46 3.85 4.97
C CYS A 212 -20.87 3.77 4.35
N SER A 213 -21.92 3.60 5.13
CA SER A 213 -23.30 3.45 4.64
C SER A 213 -24.26 4.57 5.06
N THR A 214 -23.84 5.43 5.98
CA THR A 214 -24.69 6.48 6.56
C THR A 214 -24.97 7.67 5.62
N ASP A 215 -26.04 8.41 5.91
CA ASP A 215 -26.35 9.69 5.26
C ASP A 215 -25.20 10.70 5.40
N LYS A 216 -24.48 10.66 6.53
CA LYS A 216 -23.30 11.50 6.73
C LYS A 216 -22.21 11.22 5.69
N ALA A 217 -22.01 9.96 5.29
CA ALA A 217 -21.08 9.64 4.21
C ALA A 217 -21.53 10.23 2.87
N LEU A 218 -22.84 10.25 2.58
CA LEU A 218 -23.38 10.87 1.37
C LEU A 218 -23.20 12.40 1.39
N LEU A 219 -23.38 13.05 2.55
CA LEU A 219 -23.10 14.48 2.72
C LEU A 219 -21.62 14.81 2.46
N LEU A 220 -20.70 13.99 2.97
CA LEU A 220 -19.26 14.17 2.73
C LEU A 220 -18.89 13.95 1.26
N LEU A 221 -19.52 12.99 0.57
CA LEU A 221 -19.34 12.81 -0.88
C LEU A 221 -19.86 14.01 -1.68
N ASN A 222 -20.98 14.60 -1.30
CA ASN A 222 -21.48 15.83 -1.93
C ASN A 222 -20.51 16.99 -1.74
N GLU A 223 -19.92 17.12 -0.55
CA GLU A 223 -18.91 18.13 -0.30
C GLU A 223 -17.67 17.91 -1.17
N ALA A 224 -17.12 16.69 -1.18
CA ALA A 224 -15.94 16.34 -1.96
C ALA A 224 -16.14 16.41 -3.49
N SER A 225 -17.38 16.43 -3.97
CA SER A 225 -17.65 16.67 -5.40
C SER A 225 -17.25 18.06 -5.88
N SER A 226 -17.02 18.98 -4.94
CA SER A 226 -16.51 20.33 -5.18
C SER A 226 -15.03 20.47 -4.81
N ASP A 227 -14.30 19.36 -4.62
CA ASP A 227 -12.85 19.41 -4.40
C ASP A 227 -12.16 20.11 -5.57
N PRO A 228 -11.17 20.99 -5.33
CA PRO A 228 -10.44 21.66 -6.39
C PRO A 228 -9.63 20.70 -7.27
N ASP A 229 -9.24 19.52 -6.76
CA ASP A 229 -8.64 18.47 -7.59
C ASP A 229 -9.74 17.73 -8.37
N PRO A 230 -9.74 17.79 -9.71
CA PRO A 230 -10.79 17.19 -10.54
C PRO A 230 -10.87 15.67 -10.42
N LYS A 231 -9.78 14.97 -10.05
CA LYS A 231 -9.79 13.52 -9.84
C LYS A 231 -10.56 13.16 -8.57
N ILE A 232 -10.43 13.97 -7.52
CA ILE A 232 -11.13 13.78 -6.25
C ILE A 232 -12.62 14.06 -6.44
N ALA A 233 -12.95 15.18 -7.09
CA ALA A 233 -14.32 15.53 -7.43
C ALA A 233 -15.01 14.44 -8.27
N ALA A 234 -14.34 13.94 -9.31
CA ALA A 234 -14.86 12.87 -10.15
C ALA A 234 -15.09 11.56 -9.38
N LEU A 235 -14.15 11.16 -8.51
CA LEU A 235 -14.30 9.98 -7.67
C LEU A 235 -15.49 10.13 -6.70
N ALA A 236 -15.65 11.30 -6.08
CA ALA A 236 -16.74 11.56 -5.16
C ALA A 236 -18.11 11.43 -5.85
N GLU A 237 -18.24 11.99 -7.07
CA GLU A 237 -19.44 11.84 -7.90
C GLU A 237 -19.73 10.38 -8.27
N GLU A 238 -18.71 9.62 -8.65
CA GLU A 238 -18.85 8.20 -8.96
C GLU A 238 -19.37 7.40 -7.76
N LEU A 239 -18.75 7.58 -6.59
CA LEU A 239 -19.15 6.89 -5.36
C LEU A 239 -20.56 7.28 -4.92
N LYS A 240 -20.94 8.55 -5.09
CA LYS A 240 -22.31 9.04 -4.84
C LYS A 240 -23.33 8.29 -5.70
N GLN A 241 -23.10 8.21 -7.01
CA GLN A 241 -23.99 7.51 -7.94
C GLN A 241 -24.14 6.04 -7.58
N ARG A 242 -23.03 5.36 -7.24
CA ARG A 242 -23.04 3.96 -6.81
C ARG A 242 -23.87 3.76 -5.53
N LYS A 243 -23.83 4.68 -4.56
CA LYS A 243 -24.63 4.58 -3.34
C LYS A 243 -26.12 4.81 -3.60
N VAL A 244 -26.48 5.81 -4.41
CA VAL A 244 -27.88 6.07 -4.79
C VAL A 244 -28.50 4.87 -5.50
N GLN A 245 -27.75 4.20 -6.38
CA GLN A 245 -28.22 3.00 -7.09
C GLN A 245 -28.38 1.77 -6.17
N ARG A 246 -27.67 1.72 -5.05
CA ARG A 246 -27.69 0.59 -4.09
C ARG A 246 -28.74 0.75 -3.00
N SER A 247 -29.23 1.95 -2.74
CA SER A 247 -30.38 2.14 -1.84
C SER A 247 -31.60 1.45 -2.44
N PRO A 248 -32.19 0.43 -1.79
CA PRO A 248 -33.40 -0.20 -2.28
C PRO A 248 -34.45 0.88 -2.44
N SER A 249 -35.11 0.92 -3.60
CA SER A 249 -36.32 1.72 -3.77
C SER A 249 -37.27 1.31 -2.64
N ASN A 250 -37.52 2.21 -1.69
CA ASN A 250 -38.53 2.03 -0.65
C ASN A 250 -39.80 1.46 -1.30
N ARG A 251 -40.10 0.20 -1.00
CA ARG A 251 -41.40 -0.45 -1.21
C ARG A 251 -41.98 -0.76 0.15
#